data_AF-A0A3S9P4S3-F1
#
_entry.id   AF-A0A3S9P4S3-F1
#
_cell.length_a   1.000
_cell.length_b   1.000
_cell.length_c   1.000
_cell.angle_alpha   90.00
_cell.angle_beta   90.00
_cell.angle_gamma   90.00
#
_symmetry.space_group_name_H-M   'P 1'
#
loop_
_entity.id
_entity.type
_entity.pdbx_description
1 polymer ?
#
loop_
_entity_poly.entity_id
_entity_poly.type
_entity_poly.pdbx_seq_one_letter_code
_entity_poly.pdbx_strand_id
1 'polypeptide(L)'
;MNKTRKNAAPSKEAMVEMSIQFIADGGEWSLRKLATHCGTTTKVFYTRFDGEYGLVDAIVKFLGERKARQYQSIEQSIESFYRYEIDFYYENSTIVQFLESKGRGANPFMLYVRDAYMKLFNGDQNKMIFSGTVMLGVQAMLAREVQVDHELIIGYLTKGLS
;
A
#
# COMPACT_ATOMS: atom_id res chain seq x y z
N MET A 1 5.53 29.11 38.05
CA MET A 1 5.79 29.14 36.60
C MET A 1 5.61 27.71 36.05
N ASN A 2 4.38 27.35 35.65
CA ASN A 2 4.10 26.02 35.10
C ASN A 2 4.76 25.93 33.72
N LYS A 3 5.86 25.18 33.62
CA LYS A 3 6.43 24.77 32.33
C LYS A 3 5.38 23.91 31.64
N THR A 4 4.63 24.49 30.71
CA THR A 4 3.78 23.75 29.78
C THR A 4 4.67 22.68 29.14
N ARG A 5 4.44 21.40 29.46
CA ARG A 5 5.13 20.31 28.77
C ARG A 5 4.80 20.46 27.29
N LYS A 6 5.77 20.86 26.47
CA LYS A 6 5.66 20.75 25.02
C LYS A 6 5.37 19.28 24.75
N ASN A 7 4.18 18.97 24.22
CA ASN A 7 3.86 17.61 23.80
C ASN A 7 5.00 17.14 22.90
N ALA A 8 5.59 15.99 23.25
CA ALA A 8 6.63 15.41 22.41
C ALA A 8 6.04 15.19 21.01
N ALA A 9 6.82 15.48 19.97
CA ALA A 9 6.38 15.18 18.62
C ALA A 9 6.00 13.68 18.53
N PRO A 10 4.95 13.29 17.79
CA PRO A 10 4.52 11.89 17.66
C PRO A 10 5.68 11.00 17.21
N SER A 11 5.55 9.67 17.29
CA SER A 11 6.57 8.75 16.74
C SER A 11 6.64 8.83 15.21
N LYS A 12 7.72 8.34 14.59
CA LYS A 12 7.84 8.31 13.13
C LYS A 12 6.72 7.47 12.50
N GLU A 13 6.39 6.34 13.12
CA GLU A 13 5.30 5.45 12.71
C GLU A 13 3.93 6.12 12.83
N ALA A 14 3.63 6.75 13.97
CA ALA A 14 2.36 7.47 14.16
C ALA A 14 2.20 8.61 13.14
N MET A 15 3.28 9.31 12.79
CA MET A 15 3.24 10.31 11.72
C MET A 15 2.91 9.71 10.35
N VAL A 16 3.38 8.50 10.05
CA VAL A 16 3.05 7.79 8.80
C VAL A 16 1.58 7.40 8.80
N GLU A 17 1.07 6.80 9.88
CA GLU A 17 -0.34 6.42 10.01
C GLU A 17 -1.28 7.62 9.85
N MET A 18 -1.00 8.72 10.56
CA MET A 18 -1.78 9.95 10.43
C MET A 18 -1.68 10.55 9.03
N SER A 19 -0.52 10.42 8.36
CA SER A 19 -0.38 10.88 6.98
C SER A 19 -1.21 10.05 6.00
N ILE A 20 -1.26 8.73 6.19
CA ILE A 20 -2.10 7.82 5.40
C ILE A 20 -3.57 8.20 5.58
N GLN A 21 -4.02 8.38 6.82
CA GLN A 21 -5.40 8.77 7.10
C GLN A 21 -5.74 10.12 6.46
N PHE A 22 -4.87 11.13 6.62
CA PHE A 22 -5.07 12.44 6.01
C PHE A 22 -5.24 12.38 4.49
N ILE A 23 -4.47 11.52 3.80
CA ILE A 23 -4.60 11.34 2.34
C ILE A 23 -5.89 10.59 2.00
N ALA A 24 -6.22 9.54 2.75
CA ALA A 24 -7.45 8.77 2.56
C ALA A 24 -8.71 9.63 2.73
N ASP A 25 -8.66 10.63 3.62
CA ASP A 25 -9.73 11.60 3.85
C ASP A 25 -9.80 12.71 2.77
N GLY A 26 -9.00 12.62 1.71
CA GLY A 26 -8.95 13.62 0.63
C GLY A 26 -8.15 14.88 0.99
N GLY A 27 -7.29 14.80 2.00
CA GLY A 27 -6.43 15.90 2.41
C GLY A 27 -5.42 16.29 1.34
N GLU A 28 -5.25 17.61 1.14
CA GLU A 28 -4.32 18.12 0.13
C GLU A 28 -2.86 17.86 0.51
N TRP A 29 -2.16 17.13 -0.37
CA TRP A 29 -0.76 16.75 -0.19
C TRP A 29 0.17 17.97 -0.06
N SER A 30 0.70 18.17 1.14
CA SER A 30 1.88 19.01 1.38
C SER A 30 2.47 18.69 2.75
N LEU A 31 3.80 18.72 2.90
CA LEU A 31 4.44 18.51 4.20
C LEU A 31 3.99 19.51 5.27
N ARG A 32 3.55 20.72 4.88
CA ARG A 32 3.02 21.71 5.80
C ARG A 32 1.67 21.30 6.37
N LYS A 33 0.73 20.87 5.52
CA LYS A 33 -0.61 20.43 5.96
C LYS A 33 -0.51 19.14 6.77
N LEU A 34 0.32 18.19 6.34
CA LEU A 34 0.61 16.96 7.07
C LEU A 34 1.25 17.24 8.43
N ALA A 35 2.22 18.15 8.51
CA ALA A 35 2.80 18.55 9.79
C ALA A 35 1.76 19.13 10.75
N THR A 36 0.87 19.99 10.24
CA THR A 36 -0.22 20.57 11.04
C THR A 36 -1.18 19.49 11.52
N HIS A 37 -1.58 18.57 10.63
CA HIS A 37 -2.45 17.44 10.96
C HIS A 37 -1.83 16.53 12.03
N CYS A 38 -0.53 16.26 11.93
CA CYS A 38 0.21 15.47 12.93
C CYS A 38 0.58 16.25 14.20
N GLY A 39 0.09 17.48 14.39
CA GLY A 39 0.38 18.29 15.58
C GLY A 39 1.87 18.64 15.75
N THR A 40 2.60 18.81 14.65
CA THR A 40 4.04 19.05 14.64
C THR A 40 4.44 20.10 13.60
N THR A 41 5.73 20.28 13.37
CA THR A 41 6.26 21.29 12.42
C THR A 41 6.79 20.63 11.15
N THR A 42 6.77 21.36 10.04
CA THR A 42 7.33 20.88 8.76
C THR A 42 8.81 20.51 8.90
N LYS A 43 9.56 21.22 9.76
CA LYS A 43 10.96 20.90 10.07
C LYS A 43 11.12 19.46 10.61
N VAL A 44 10.20 19.00 11.47
CA VAL A 44 10.24 17.63 12.00
C VAL A 44 10.00 16.60 10.89
N PHE A 45 9.14 16.89 9.92
CA PHE A 45 8.95 16.03 8.74
C PHE A 45 10.23 15.94 7.90
N TYR A 46 10.87 17.08 7.57
CA TYR A 46 12.14 17.07 6.83
C TYR A 46 13.24 16.30 7.55
N THR A 47 13.35 16.45 8.88
CA THR A 47 14.38 15.74 9.66
C THR A 47 14.12 14.24 9.78
N ARG A 48 12.86 13.78 9.74
CA ARG A 48 12.52 12.37 9.97
C ARG A 48 12.34 11.55 8.70
N PHE A 49 12.00 12.21 7.61
CA PHE A 49 11.63 11.58 6.34
C PHE A 49 12.44 12.13 5.16
N ASP A 50 13.42 12.99 5.39
CA ASP A 50 14.26 13.57 4.33
C ASP A 50 13.43 14.27 3.22
N GLY A 51 12.28 14.84 3.62
CA GLY A 51 11.33 15.51 2.74
C GLY A 51 10.19 14.62 2.26
N GLU A 52 9.62 14.98 1.11
CA GLU A 52 8.41 14.32 0.57
C GLU A 52 8.68 12.89 0.11
N TYR A 53 9.80 12.68 -0.61
CA TYR A 53 10.14 11.37 -1.15
C TYR A 53 10.30 10.31 -0.06
N GLY A 54 11.02 10.61 1.03
CA GLY A 54 11.18 9.64 2.10
C GLY A 54 9.93 9.47 2.98
N LEU A 55 8.98 10.40 2.96
CA LEU A 55 7.66 10.18 3.55
C LEU A 55 6.85 9.19 2.69
N VAL A 56 6.87 9.37 1.37
CA VAL A 56 6.24 8.42 0.44
C VAL A 56 6.84 7.03 0.61
N ASP A 57 8.17 6.90 0.72
CA ASP A 57 8.82 5.61 0.95
C ASP A 57 8.47 4.99 2.30
N ALA A 58 8.31 5.82 3.34
CA ALA A 58 7.87 5.36 4.64
C ALA A 58 6.42 4.84 4.60
N ILE A 59 5.53 5.48 3.83
CA ILE A 59 4.15 5.02 3.61
C ILE A 59 4.16 3.68 2.87
N VAL A 60 4.93 3.58 1.77
CA VAL A 60 5.07 2.34 0.99
C VAL A 60 5.56 1.20 1.89
N LYS A 61 6.59 1.47 2.70
CA LYS A 61 7.13 0.50 3.65
C LYS A 61 6.08 0.06 4.67
N PHE A 62 5.40 0.99 5.31
CA PHE A 62 4.43 0.72 6.36
C PHE A 62 3.29 -0.17 5.85
N LEU A 63 2.69 0.20 4.71
CA LEU A 63 1.61 -0.57 4.09
C LEU A 63 2.12 -1.90 3.53
N GLY A 64 3.30 -1.92 2.91
CA GLY A 64 3.92 -3.12 2.37
C GLY A 64 4.24 -4.17 3.44
N GLU A 65 4.79 -3.76 4.59
CA GLU A 65 5.06 -4.66 5.72
C GLU A 65 3.75 -5.17 6.35
N ARG A 66 2.73 -4.32 6.49
CA ARG A 66 1.41 -4.74 6.95
C ARG A 66 0.79 -5.77 5.99
N LYS A 67 0.85 -5.49 4.69
CA LYS A 67 0.37 -6.36 3.63
C LYS A 67 1.09 -7.71 3.62
N ALA A 68 2.41 -7.71 3.77
CA ALA A 68 3.22 -8.93 3.87
C ALA A 68 2.86 -9.79 5.09
N ARG A 69 2.57 -9.18 6.25
CA ARG A 69 2.09 -9.90 7.43
C ARG A 69 0.73 -10.56 7.20
N GLN A 70 -0.20 -9.86 6.56
CA GLN A 70 -1.52 -10.41 6.23
C GLN A 70 -1.42 -11.58 5.26
N TYR A 71 -0.53 -11.51 4.26
CA TYR A 71 -0.25 -12.63 3.36
C TYR A 71 0.20 -13.93 4.06
N GLN A 72 0.89 -13.82 5.20
CA GLN A 72 1.31 -15.00 5.96
C GLN A 72 0.13 -15.67 6.68
N SER A 73 -0.96 -14.94 6.91
CA SER A 73 -2.15 -15.43 7.61
C SER A 73 -3.23 -16.01 6.71
N ILE A 74 -3.16 -15.77 5.40
CA ILE A 74 -4.15 -16.30 4.45
C ILE A 74 -3.76 -17.68 3.94
N GLU A 75 -4.76 -18.43 3.48
CA GLU A 75 -4.57 -19.70 2.79
C GLU A 75 -3.65 -19.52 1.58
N GLN A 76 -2.74 -20.47 1.37
CA GLN A 76 -1.74 -20.43 0.29
C GLN A 76 -2.32 -20.93 -1.03
N SER A 77 -3.36 -20.25 -1.51
CA SER A 77 -4.02 -20.51 -2.79
C SER A 77 -4.09 -19.22 -3.62
N ILE A 78 -4.13 -19.36 -4.94
CA ILE A 78 -4.25 -18.19 -5.83
C ILE A 78 -5.57 -17.45 -5.62
N GLU A 79 -6.65 -18.18 -5.30
CA GLU A 79 -7.94 -17.59 -4.98
C GLU A 79 -7.86 -16.69 -3.74
N SER A 80 -7.32 -17.20 -2.63
CA SER A 80 -7.20 -16.44 -1.39
C SER A 80 -6.30 -15.22 -1.55
N PHE A 81 -5.21 -15.36 -2.32
CA PHE A 81 -4.34 -14.23 -2.66
C PHE A 81 -5.06 -13.19 -3.53
N TYR A 82 -5.84 -13.64 -4.52
CA TYR A 82 -6.59 -12.75 -5.39
C TYR A 82 -7.65 -11.97 -4.63
N ARG A 83 -8.48 -12.63 -3.82
CA ARG A 83 -9.52 -11.97 -3.02
C ARG A 83 -8.89 -10.93 -2.07
N TYR A 84 -7.82 -11.32 -1.39
CA TYR A 84 -7.05 -10.41 -0.55
C TYR A 84 -6.54 -9.17 -1.31
N GLU A 85 -5.99 -9.35 -2.51
CA GLU A 85 -5.50 -8.21 -3.32
C GLU A 85 -6.61 -7.25 -3.75
N ILE A 86 -7.80 -7.78 -4.03
CA ILE A 86 -8.97 -6.98 -4.40
C ILE A 86 -9.52 -6.24 -3.19
N ASP A 87 -9.68 -6.90 -2.05
CA ASP A 87 -10.14 -6.27 -0.81
C ASP A 87 -9.16 -5.16 -0.37
N PHE A 88 -7.85 -5.47 -0.39
CA PHE A 88 -6.82 -4.49 -0.11
C PHE A 88 -6.91 -3.28 -1.05
N TYR A 89 -7.13 -3.51 -2.35
CA TYR A 89 -7.29 -2.43 -3.32
C TYR A 89 -8.51 -1.56 -3.00
N TYR A 90 -9.67 -2.14 -2.69
CA TYR A 90 -10.85 -1.34 -2.34
C TYR A 90 -10.65 -0.51 -1.07
N GLU A 91 -10.10 -1.13 -0.02
CA GLU A 91 -9.81 -0.45 1.24
C GLU A 91 -8.79 0.68 1.10
N ASN A 92 -7.87 0.57 0.14
CA ASN A 92 -6.71 1.46 0.02
C ASN A 92 -6.65 2.20 -1.33
N SER A 93 -7.74 2.22 -2.10
CA SER A 93 -7.76 2.71 -3.49
C SER A 93 -7.19 4.13 -3.63
N THR A 94 -7.59 5.03 -2.72
CA THR A 94 -7.10 6.41 -2.66
C THR A 94 -5.59 6.47 -2.42
N ILE A 95 -5.07 5.64 -1.51
CA ILE A 95 -3.63 5.62 -1.20
C ILE A 95 -2.83 5.00 -2.34
N VAL A 96 -3.36 3.95 -2.98
CA VAL A 96 -2.71 3.28 -4.12
C VAL A 96 -2.59 4.27 -5.29
N GLN A 97 -3.68 4.95 -5.63
CA GLN A 97 -3.69 5.99 -6.67
C GLN A 97 -2.76 7.16 -6.32
N PHE A 98 -2.73 7.58 -5.04
CA PHE A 98 -1.78 8.58 -4.57
C PHE A 98 -0.34 8.12 -4.80
N LEU A 99 0.04 6.91 -4.38
CA LEU A 99 1.40 6.38 -4.54
C LEU A 99 1.78 6.24 -6.02
N GLU A 100 0.85 5.83 -6.87
CA GLU A 100 1.03 5.80 -8.32
C GLU A 100 1.32 7.20 -8.88
N SER A 101 0.56 8.22 -8.47
CA SER A 101 0.79 9.62 -8.87
C SER A 101 2.16 10.17 -8.40
N LYS A 102 2.75 9.56 -7.37
CA LYS A 102 4.11 9.85 -6.88
C LYS A 102 5.20 9.03 -7.57
N GLY A 103 4.86 8.27 -8.61
CA GLY A 103 5.82 7.50 -9.40
C GLY A 103 6.32 6.24 -8.71
N ARG A 104 5.57 5.68 -7.74
CA ARG A 104 5.93 4.41 -7.09
C ARG A 104 5.51 3.16 -7.88
N GLY A 105 4.94 3.37 -9.07
CA GLY A 105 4.57 2.31 -10.00
C GLY A 105 3.23 1.65 -9.66
N ALA A 106 2.83 0.71 -10.52
CA ALA A 106 1.52 0.06 -10.45
C ALA A 106 1.36 -0.90 -9.24
N ASN A 107 2.47 -1.44 -8.72
CA ASN A 107 2.47 -2.21 -7.47
C ASN A 107 3.61 -1.71 -6.55
N PRO A 108 3.37 -0.66 -5.75
CA PRO A 108 4.40 -0.06 -4.93
C PRO A 108 4.90 -1.00 -3.81
N PHE A 109 4.14 -2.05 -3.49
CA PHE A 109 4.42 -2.93 -2.35
C PHE A 109 5.22 -4.19 -2.72
N MET A 110 5.51 -4.41 -4.01
CA MET A 110 6.11 -5.65 -4.51
C MET A 110 7.38 -6.05 -3.75
N LEU A 111 8.24 -5.11 -3.37
CA LEU A 111 9.46 -5.37 -2.60
C LEU A 111 9.19 -6.09 -1.27
N TYR A 112 8.05 -5.81 -0.63
CA TYR A 112 7.68 -6.34 0.68
C TYR A 112 6.90 -7.65 0.58
N VAL A 113 6.15 -7.84 -0.51
CA VAL A 113 5.28 -9.01 -0.69
C VAL A 113 5.87 -10.09 -1.61
N ARG A 114 7.01 -9.80 -2.26
CA ARG A 114 7.70 -10.72 -3.17
C ARG A 114 7.84 -12.12 -2.59
N ASP A 115 8.30 -12.24 -1.34
CA ASP A 115 8.59 -13.54 -0.75
C ASP A 115 7.30 -14.37 -0.53
N ALA A 116 6.17 -13.71 -0.25
CA ALA A 116 4.87 -14.38 -0.18
C ALA A 116 4.42 -14.90 -1.56
N TYR A 117 4.56 -14.08 -2.61
CA TYR A 117 4.30 -14.50 -3.99
C TYR A 117 5.20 -15.65 -4.44
N MET A 118 6.50 -15.56 -4.13
CA MET A 118 7.46 -16.61 -4.45
C MET A 118 7.10 -17.91 -3.75
N LYS A 119 6.65 -17.86 -2.49
CA LYS A 119 6.20 -19.05 -1.76
C LYS A 119 4.95 -19.67 -2.40
N LEU A 120 3.97 -18.85 -2.79
CA LEU A 120 2.74 -19.32 -3.45
C LEU A 120 3.05 -20.14 -4.72
N PHE A 121 4.08 -19.75 -5.47
CA PHE A 121 4.43 -20.38 -6.74
C PHE A 121 5.67 -21.28 -6.68
N ASN A 122 6.11 -21.70 -5.48
CA ASN A 122 7.31 -22.53 -5.30
C ASN A 122 8.56 -21.97 -6.00
N GLY A 123 8.69 -20.64 -6.03
CA GLY A 123 9.78 -19.92 -6.66
C GLY A 123 9.65 -19.70 -8.17
N ASP A 124 8.53 -20.10 -8.79
CA ASP A 124 8.29 -19.86 -10.21
C ASP A 124 7.99 -18.38 -10.49
N GLN A 125 8.99 -17.69 -11.02
CA GLN A 125 8.92 -16.27 -11.35
C GLN A 125 7.95 -15.97 -12.49
N ASN A 126 7.75 -16.90 -13.44
CA ASN A 126 6.84 -16.67 -14.56
C ASN A 126 5.39 -16.67 -14.07
N LYS A 127 5.06 -17.59 -13.15
CA LYS A 127 3.76 -17.63 -12.47
C LYS A 127 3.50 -16.38 -11.62
N MET A 128 4.53 -15.88 -10.93
CA MET A 128 4.46 -14.60 -10.22
C MET A 128 4.19 -13.42 -11.17
N ILE A 129 4.94 -13.32 -12.27
CA ILE A 129 4.77 -12.23 -13.25
C ILE A 129 3.38 -12.30 -13.89
N PHE A 130 2.94 -13.49 -14.29
CA PHE A 130 1.62 -13.70 -14.88
C PHE A 130 0.49 -13.29 -13.93
N SER A 131 0.48 -13.85 -12.72
CA SER A 131 -0.55 -13.53 -11.72
C SER A 131 -0.56 -12.05 -11.33
N GLY A 132 0.62 -11.46 -11.11
CA GLY A 132 0.77 -10.03 -10.82
C GLY A 132 0.24 -9.15 -11.96
N THR A 133 0.49 -9.52 -13.21
CA THR A 133 0.00 -8.77 -14.39
C THR A 133 -1.53 -8.82 -14.48
N VAL A 134 -2.13 -10.00 -14.25
CA VAL A 134 -3.59 -10.15 -14.23
C VAL A 134 -4.22 -9.31 -13.11
N MET A 135 -3.65 -9.36 -11.90
CA MET A 135 -4.13 -8.56 -10.76
C MET A 135 -4.06 -7.05 -11.03
N LEU A 136 -2.95 -6.58 -11.62
CA LEU A 136 -2.81 -5.18 -12.04
C LEU A 136 -3.86 -4.79 -13.09
N GLY A 137 -4.12 -5.66 -14.07
CA GLY A 137 -5.17 -5.46 -15.07
C GLY A 137 -6.55 -5.31 -14.44
N VAL A 138 -6.89 -6.16 -13.48
CA VAL A 138 -8.15 -6.05 -12.73
C VAL A 138 -8.23 -4.75 -11.96
N GLN A 139 -7.19 -4.39 -11.18
CA GLN A 139 -7.17 -3.15 -10.41
C GLN A 139 -7.29 -1.91 -11.31
N ALA A 140 -6.69 -1.93 -12.51
CA ALA A 140 -6.84 -0.86 -13.49
C ALA A 140 -8.27 -0.73 -14.03
N MET A 141 -8.98 -1.85 -14.23
CA MET A 141 -10.40 -1.86 -14.62
C MET A 141 -11.28 -1.31 -13.48
N LEU A 142 -11.03 -1.75 -12.24
CA LEU A 142 -11.75 -1.27 -11.06
C LEU A 142 -11.54 0.23 -10.81
N ALA A 143 -10.34 0.75 -11.07
CA ALA A 143 -10.02 2.19 -10.99
C ALA A 143 -10.88 3.05 -11.94
N ARG A 144 -11.47 2.42 -12.97
CA ARG A 144 -12.33 3.06 -13.97
C ARG A 144 -13.80 2.66 -13.82
N GLU A 145 -14.16 2.07 -12.67
CA GLU A 145 -15.51 1.59 -12.37
C GLU A 145 -16.03 0.55 -13.37
N VAL A 146 -15.12 -0.16 -14.05
CA VAL A 146 -15.47 -1.24 -14.96
C VAL A 146 -15.71 -2.51 -14.14
N GLN A 147 -16.90 -3.09 -14.28
CA GLN A 147 -17.23 -4.35 -13.61
C GLN A 147 -16.34 -5.49 -14.10
N VAL A 148 -15.87 -6.31 -13.15
CA VAL A 148 -15.03 -7.48 -13.41
C VAL A 148 -15.69 -8.70 -12.77
N ASP A 149 -15.77 -9.80 -13.51
CA ASP A 149 -16.20 -11.09 -12.97
C ASP A 149 -15.03 -11.75 -12.24
N HIS A 150 -15.01 -11.62 -10.92
CA HIS A 150 -13.94 -12.14 -10.07
C HIS A 150 -13.79 -13.66 -10.16
N GLU A 151 -14.90 -14.41 -10.28
CA GLU A 151 -14.84 -15.87 -10.35
C GLU A 151 -14.26 -16.35 -11.68
N LEU A 152 -14.57 -15.65 -12.77
CA LEU A 152 -13.95 -15.90 -14.07
C LEU A 152 -12.44 -15.65 -14.02
N ILE A 153 -11.99 -14.57 -13.37
CA ILE A 153 -10.57 -14.25 -13.24
C ILE A 153 -9.84 -15.29 -12.38
N ILE A 154 -10.43 -15.72 -11.26
CA ILE A 154 -9.88 -16.79 -10.42
C ILE A 154 -9.76 -18.08 -11.23
N GLY A 155 -10.77 -18.42 -12.03
CA GLY A 155 -10.73 -19.56 -12.94
C GLY A 155 -9.63 -19.45 -14.01
N TYR A 156 -9.42 -18.26 -14.59
CA TYR A 156 -8.35 -18.00 -15.55
C TYR A 156 -6.96 -18.12 -14.92
N LEU A 157 -6.77 -17.51 -13.74
CA LEU A 157 -5.53 -17.61 -12.97
C LEU A 157 -5.22 -19.07 -12.64
N THR A 158 -6.19 -19.82 -12.11
CA THR A 158 -6.01 -21.23 -11.75
C THR A 158 -5.57 -22.07 -12.94
N LYS A 159 -6.18 -21.88 -14.12
CA LYS A 159 -5.80 -22.59 -15.37
C LYS A 159 -4.45 -22.15 -15.92
N GLY A 160 -4.11 -20.86 -15.83
CA GLY A 160 -2.83 -20.34 -16.32
C GLY A 160 -1.64 -20.74 -15.45
N LEU A 161 -1.90 -21.18 -14.21
CA LEU A 161 -0.89 -21.56 -13.22
C LEU A 161 -0.74 -23.08 -13.04
N SER A 162 -1.62 -23.89 -13.64
CA SER A 162 -1.55 -25.36 -13.64
C SER A 162 -0.51 -25.90 -14.61
#